data_AF-A0A4Z0ZY53-F1
#
_entry.id   AF-A0A4Z0ZY53-F1
#
_cell.length_a   1.000
_cell.length_b   1.000
_cell.length_c   1.000
_cell.angle_alpha   90.00
_cell.angle_beta   90.00
_cell.angle_gamma   90.00
#
_symmetry.space_group_name_H-M   'P 1'
#
loop_
_entity.id
_entity.type
_entity.pdbx_description
1 polymer ?
#
loop_
_entity_poly.entity_id
_entity_poly.type
_entity_poly.pdbx_seq_one_letter_code
_entity_poly.pdbx_strand_id
1 'polypeptide(L)'
;MRKRKIRLENTVFKKKTSILALLPKSLGVVFWFLLSFANCTDQKDYCMESVRRKGGSLEGDAESLCLGYVVLENSVRINEERGRPSSIYRFWADQNLVGCLYKTIEERKCEKKSEYIPHFGY
;
A
#
# COMPACT_ATOMS: atom_id res chain seq x y z
N MET A 1 24.85 -65.96 -4.31
CA MET A 1 24.06 -64.93 -5.02
C MET A 1 24.05 -63.52 -4.39
N ARG A 2 24.88 -63.18 -3.38
CA ARG A 2 24.84 -61.87 -2.69
C ARG A 2 25.59 -60.72 -3.37
N LYS A 3 26.65 -61.00 -4.14
CA LYS A 3 27.52 -59.96 -4.72
C LYS A 3 26.85 -59.09 -5.80
N ARG A 4 25.84 -59.60 -6.50
CA ARG A 4 25.14 -58.85 -7.57
C ARG A 4 24.16 -57.79 -7.03
N LYS A 5 23.58 -58.01 -5.85
CA LYS A 5 22.57 -57.11 -5.24
C LYS A 5 23.20 -55.80 -4.73
N ILE A 6 24.36 -55.89 -4.08
CA ILE A 6 25.11 -54.74 -3.54
C ILE A 6 25.59 -53.81 -4.68
N ARG A 7 25.98 -54.38 -5.82
CA ARG A 7 26.42 -53.59 -6.98
C ARG A 7 25.28 -52.77 -7.58
N LEU A 8 24.06 -53.31 -7.59
CA LEU A 8 22.87 -52.62 -8.12
C LEU A 8 22.43 -51.47 -7.20
N GLU A 9 22.41 -51.68 -5.89
CA GLU A 9 22.09 -50.64 -4.89
C GLU A 9 23.07 -49.47 -4.97
N ASN A 10 24.37 -49.75 -5.11
CA ASN A 10 25.38 -48.71 -5.28
C ASN A 10 25.22 -47.92 -6.58
N THR A 11 24.82 -48.56 -7.69
CA THR A 11 24.55 -47.83 -8.95
C THR A 11 23.28 -46.99 -8.90
N VAL A 12 22.22 -47.47 -8.24
CA VAL A 12 20.97 -46.70 -8.07
C VAL A 12 21.17 -45.51 -7.14
N PHE A 13 21.92 -45.69 -6.05
CA PHE A 13 22.26 -44.62 -5.12
C PHE A 13 23.16 -43.55 -5.78
N LYS A 14 24.15 -43.97 -6.58
CA LYS A 14 25.02 -43.06 -7.36
C LYS A 14 24.26 -42.29 -8.45
N LYS A 15 23.22 -42.90 -9.03
CA LYS A 15 22.37 -42.25 -10.05
C LYS A 15 21.40 -41.24 -9.42
N LYS A 16 20.81 -41.55 -8.25
CA LYS A 16 19.97 -40.59 -7.50
C LYS A 16 20.74 -39.37 -7.01
N THR A 17 21.97 -39.56 -6.51
CA THR A 17 22.83 -38.44 -6.07
C THR A 17 23.26 -37.55 -7.23
N SER A 18 23.46 -38.10 -8.43
CA SER A 18 23.80 -37.31 -9.62
C SER A 18 22.64 -36.43 -10.11
N ILE A 19 21.39 -36.86 -9.97
CA ILE A 19 20.21 -36.07 -10.36
C ILE A 19 19.99 -34.89 -9.39
N LEU A 20 20.27 -35.08 -8.10
CA LEU A 20 20.13 -34.03 -7.08
C LEU A 20 21.23 -32.95 -7.17
N ALA A 21 22.40 -33.30 -7.72
CA ALA A 21 23.53 -32.39 -7.91
C ALA A 21 23.43 -31.53 -9.19
N LEU A 22 22.43 -31.77 -10.03
CA LEU A 22 22.18 -31.09 -11.31
C LEU A 22 21.21 -29.90 -11.18
N LEU A 23 20.83 -29.53 -9.95
CA LEU A 23 20.20 -28.25 -9.69
C LEU A 23 21.28 -27.17 -9.86
N PRO A 24 21.23 -26.36 -10.93
CA PRO A 24 22.25 -25.36 -11.13
C PRO A 24 22.18 -24.38 -9.97
N LYS A 25 23.32 -24.05 -9.37
CA LYS A 25 23.41 -23.07 -8.27
C LYS A 25 22.78 -21.72 -8.65
N SER A 26 22.67 -21.43 -9.94
CA SER A 26 21.97 -20.27 -10.49
C SER A 26 20.46 -20.31 -10.30
N LEU A 27 19.82 -21.48 -10.16
CA LEU A 27 18.37 -21.58 -9.94
C LEU A 27 17.96 -20.97 -8.60
N GLY A 28 18.79 -21.15 -7.57
CA GLY A 28 18.58 -20.55 -6.26
C GLY A 28 18.67 -19.02 -6.29
N VAL A 29 19.62 -18.48 -7.07
CA VAL A 29 19.78 -17.02 -7.25
C VAL A 29 18.58 -16.45 -8.02
N VAL A 30 18.14 -17.12 -9.09
CA VAL A 30 16.95 -16.71 -9.86
C VAL A 30 15.69 -16.78 -9.01
N PHE A 31 15.51 -17.83 -8.21
CA PHE A 31 14.37 -17.97 -7.31
C PHE A 31 14.38 -16.89 -6.20
N TRP A 32 15.55 -16.56 -5.66
CA TRP A 32 15.72 -15.48 -4.69
C TRP A 32 15.43 -14.09 -5.31
N PHE A 33 15.88 -13.88 -6.54
CA PHE A 33 15.56 -12.67 -7.32
C PHE A 33 14.04 -12.57 -7.59
N LEU A 34 13.40 -13.67 -8.01
CA LEU A 34 11.95 -13.73 -8.24
C LEU A 34 11.14 -13.51 -6.95
N LEU A 35 11.58 -14.05 -5.81
CA LEU A 35 10.96 -13.79 -4.50
C LEU A 35 11.09 -12.33 -4.07
N SER A 36 12.20 -11.68 -4.45
CA SER A 36 12.41 -10.24 -4.18
C SER A 36 11.47 -9.37 -5.02
N PHE A 37 11.14 -9.80 -6.25
CA PHE A 37 10.11 -9.16 -7.08
C PHE A 37 8.67 -9.58 -6.70
N ALA A 38 8.48 -10.75 -6.08
CA ALA A 38 7.15 -11.16 -5.61
C ALA A 38 6.63 -10.27 -4.48
N ASN A 39 7.53 -9.67 -3.69
CA ASN A 39 7.22 -8.61 -2.72
C ASN A 39 7.22 -7.21 -3.38
N CYS A 40 6.62 -7.07 -4.57
CA CYS A 40 6.22 -5.76 -5.07
C CYS A 40 5.28 -5.11 -4.05
N THR A 41 5.83 -4.19 -3.25
CA THR A 41 5.02 -3.30 -2.42
C THR A 41 4.34 -2.32 -3.34
N ASP A 42 3.01 -2.34 -3.34
CA ASP A 42 2.19 -1.34 -4.01
C ASP A 42 2.39 0.01 -3.30
N GLN A 43 3.29 0.84 -3.85
CA GLN A 43 3.64 2.14 -3.26
C GLN A 43 2.46 3.10 -3.26
N LYS A 44 1.57 2.98 -4.25
CA LYS A 44 0.40 3.83 -4.38
C LYS A 44 -0.59 3.50 -3.27
N ASP A 45 -0.91 2.21 -3.09
CA ASP A 45 -1.85 1.77 -2.06
C ASP A 45 -1.32 2.03 -0.65
N TYR A 46 -0.03 1.76 -0.39
CA TYR A 46 0.58 2.10 0.90
C TYR A 46 0.55 3.62 1.17
N CYS A 47 0.80 4.43 0.14
CA CYS A 47 0.73 5.89 0.27
C CYS A 47 -0.70 6.34 0.57
N MET A 48 -1.70 5.86 -0.19
CA MET A 48 -3.11 6.20 0.02
C MET A 48 -3.58 5.81 1.43
N GLU A 49 -3.23 4.62 1.89
CA GLU A 49 -3.55 4.17 3.25
C GLU A 49 -2.86 5.04 4.31
N SER A 50 -1.63 5.48 4.07
CA SER A 50 -0.92 6.38 4.98
C SER A 50 -1.58 7.76 5.06
N VAL A 51 -2.09 8.31 3.96
CA VAL A 51 -2.79 9.60 3.93
C VAL A 51 -4.12 9.51 4.67
N ARG A 52 -4.84 8.39 4.53
CA ARG A 52 -6.05 8.10 5.32
C ARG A 52 -5.76 8.06 6.82
N ARG A 53 -4.63 7.47 7.23
CA ARG A 53 -4.25 7.33 8.65
C ARG A 53 -3.54 8.54 9.27
N LYS A 54 -2.82 9.36 8.49
CA LYS A 54 -1.95 10.44 9.01
C LYS A 54 -2.64 11.78 9.28
N GLY A 55 -3.91 11.96 8.93
CA GLY A 55 -4.63 13.19 9.28
C GLY A 55 -5.15 13.12 10.70
N GLY A 56 -4.56 13.88 11.64
CA GLY A 56 -4.95 13.96 13.07
C GLY A 56 -6.44 14.26 13.36
N SER A 57 -6.77 15.41 13.97
CA SER A 57 -8.15 15.76 14.43
C SER A 57 -9.26 15.73 13.36
N LEU A 58 -8.95 15.43 12.10
CA LEU A 58 -9.84 15.40 10.96
C LEU A 58 -9.79 14.00 10.32
N GLU A 59 -10.51 13.09 10.96
CA GLU A 59 -10.81 11.74 10.48
C GLU A 59 -11.67 11.83 9.20
N GLY A 60 -11.32 11.08 8.15
CA GLY A 60 -12.04 11.09 6.86
C GLY A 60 -11.14 11.19 5.63
N ASP A 61 -11.63 10.81 4.45
CA ASP A 61 -10.92 11.06 3.18
C ASP A 61 -11.04 12.53 2.76
N ALA A 62 -10.30 12.95 1.72
CA ALA A 62 -10.41 14.32 1.25
C ALA A 62 -11.87 14.65 0.84
N GLU A 63 -12.54 13.71 0.18
CA GLU A 63 -13.92 13.86 -0.28
C GLU A 63 -14.88 14.16 0.89
N SER A 64 -14.82 13.41 2.00
CA SER A 64 -15.70 13.65 3.14
C SER A 64 -15.47 15.03 3.77
N LEU A 65 -14.22 15.48 3.85
CA LEU A 65 -13.89 16.81 4.39
C LEU A 65 -14.37 17.93 3.47
N CYS A 66 -14.24 17.75 2.14
CA CYS A 66 -14.75 18.71 1.17
C CYS A 66 -16.28 18.79 1.20
N LEU A 67 -16.96 17.63 1.31
CA LEU A 67 -18.41 17.58 1.50
C LEU A 67 -18.84 18.23 2.82
N GLY A 68 -18.10 17.98 3.91
CA GLY A 68 -18.32 18.61 5.20
C GLY A 68 -18.27 20.13 5.12
N TYR A 69 -17.27 20.68 4.41
CA TYR A 69 -17.20 22.12 4.13
C TYR A 69 -18.46 22.63 3.43
N VAL A 70 -18.88 22.01 2.32
CA VAL A 70 -20.04 22.45 1.54
C VAL A 70 -21.34 22.43 2.37
N VAL A 71 -21.51 21.41 3.22
CA VAL A 71 -22.68 21.29 4.10
C VAL A 71 -22.67 22.37 5.18
N LEU A 72 -21.50 22.63 5.78
CA LEU A 72 -21.35 23.65 6.82
C LEU A 72 -21.50 25.06 6.25
N GLU A 73 -20.95 25.34 5.06
CA GLU A 73 -21.13 26.59 4.34
C GLU A 73 -22.61 26.86 4.03
N ASN A 74 -23.35 25.84 3.60
CA ASN A 74 -24.80 25.95 3.43
C ASN A 74 -25.52 26.25 4.74
N SER A 75 -25.07 25.66 5.85
CA SER A 75 -25.61 25.92 7.19
C SER A 75 -25.32 27.35 7.66
N VAL A 76 -24.15 27.90 7.30
CA VAL A 76 -23.80 29.31 7.52
C VAL A 76 -24.76 30.21 6.77
N ARG A 77 -24.95 29.97 5.46
CA ARG A 77 -25.88 30.75 4.62
C ARG A 77 -27.30 30.75 5.16
N ILE A 78 -27.85 29.58 5.49
CA ILE A 78 -29.21 29.46 6.04
C ILE A 78 -29.36 30.22 7.37
N ASN A 79 -28.34 30.20 8.22
CA ASN A 79 -28.38 30.93 9.49
C ASN A 79 -28.33 32.44 9.28
N GLU A 80 -27.51 32.92 8.35
CA GLU A 80 -27.45 34.34 7.98
C GLU A 80 -28.77 34.86 7.42
N GLU A 81 -29.40 34.08 6.52
CA GLU A 81 -30.74 34.39 5.99
C GLU A 81 -31.81 34.45 7.10
N ARG A 82 -31.63 33.67 8.18
CA ARG A 82 -32.51 33.64 9.35
C ARG A 82 -32.12 34.64 10.45
N GLY A 83 -31.09 35.48 10.22
CA GLY A 83 -30.58 36.42 11.21
C GLY A 83 -29.97 35.75 12.45
N ARG A 84 -29.55 34.50 12.36
CA ARG A 84 -28.94 33.71 13.44
C ARG A 84 -27.41 33.75 13.36
N PRO A 85 -26.71 33.70 14.51
CA PRO A 85 -25.27 33.62 14.53
C PRO A 85 -24.77 32.31 13.91
N SER A 86 -23.78 32.41 13.03
CA SER A 86 -23.20 31.29 12.27
C SER A 86 -21.72 31.04 12.60
N SER A 87 -21.17 31.69 13.64
CA SER A 87 -19.74 31.66 13.99
C SER A 87 -19.18 30.24 14.18
N ILE A 88 -19.90 29.37 14.88
CA ILE A 88 -19.49 27.97 15.09
C ILE A 88 -19.47 27.23 13.76
N TYR A 89 -20.51 27.37 12.93
CA TYR A 89 -20.56 26.72 11.62
C TYR A 89 -19.45 27.21 10.69
N ARG A 90 -19.11 28.50 10.72
CA ARG A 90 -17.96 29.06 9.98
C ARG A 90 -16.65 28.45 10.44
N PHE A 91 -16.42 28.37 11.75
CA PHE A 91 -15.21 27.75 12.29
C PHE A 91 -15.06 26.30 11.83
N TRP A 92 -16.13 25.50 11.90
CA TRP A 92 -16.10 24.12 11.42
C TRP A 92 -15.93 24.04 9.90
N ALA A 93 -16.54 24.95 9.14
CA ALA A 93 -16.38 25.02 7.69
C ALA A 93 -14.91 25.27 7.34
N ASP A 94 -14.26 26.23 8.00
CA ASP A 94 -12.85 26.55 7.77
C ASP A 94 -11.94 25.35 8.09
N GLN A 95 -12.19 24.64 9.19
CA GLN A 95 -11.46 23.41 9.53
C GLN A 95 -11.61 22.33 8.45
N ASN A 96 -12.83 22.11 7.97
CA ASN A 96 -13.12 21.13 6.91
C ASN A 96 -12.49 21.55 5.57
N LEU A 97 -12.49 22.84 5.24
CA LEU A 97 -11.86 23.36 4.04
C LEU A 97 -10.34 23.14 4.05
N VAL A 98 -9.69 23.47 5.16
CA VAL A 98 -8.24 23.27 5.31
C VAL A 98 -7.90 21.77 5.24
N GLY A 99 -8.69 20.93 5.91
CA GLY A 99 -8.53 19.47 5.86
C GLY A 99 -8.71 18.90 4.46
N CYS A 100 -9.76 19.31 3.76
CA CYS A 100 -10.04 18.99 2.35
C CYS A 100 -8.85 19.33 1.46
N LEU A 101 -8.39 20.59 1.48
CA LEU A 101 -7.27 21.04 0.66
C LEU A 101 -5.98 20.26 0.93
N TYR A 102 -5.66 20.05 2.21
CA TYR A 102 -4.47 19.32 2.61
C TYR A 102 -4.51 17.87 2.12
N LYS A 103 -5.60 17.13 2.43
CA LYS A 103 -5.72 15.71 2.03
C LYS A 103 -5.82 15.54 0.52
N THR A 104 -6.54 16.41 -0.19
CA THR A 104 -6.58 16.37 -1.66
C THR A 104 -5.19 16.51 -2.28
N ILE A 105 -4.32 17.35 -1.70
CA ILE A 105 -2.94 17.51 -2.20
C ILE A 105 -2.12 16.23 -1.92
N GLU A 106 -2.28 15.61 -0.76
CA GLU A 106 -1.59 14.37 -0.42
C GLU A 106 -2.07 13.17 -1.26
N GLU A 107 -3.38 13.00 -1.42
CA GLU A 107 -3.97 11.96 -2.27
C GLU A 107 -3.47 12.11 -3.72
N ARG A 108 -3.46 13.33 -4.27
CA ARG A 108 -2.89 13.58 -5.62
C ARG A 108 -1.39 13.28 -5.73
N LYS A 109 -0.63 13.39 -4.63
CA LYS A 109 0.79 12.97 -4.62
C LYS A 109 0.88 11.44 -4.64
N CYS A 110 0.00 10.73 -3.94
CA CYS A 110 -0.06 9.28 -3.94
C CYS A 110 -0.54 8.70 -5.28
N GLU A 111 -1.53 9.32 -5.93
CA GLU A 111 -2.01 8.89 -7.26
C GLU A 111 -0.91 8.93 -8.33
N LYS A 112 0.06 9.84 -8.19
CA LYS A 112 1.21 9.94 -9.10
C LYS A 112 2.29 8.90 -8.83
N LYS A 113 2.19 8.11 -7.76
CA LYS A 113 3.14 7.03 -7.48
C LYS A 113 2.81 5.82 -8.35
N SER A 114 3.86 5.10 -8.75
CA SER A 114 3.73 3.86 -9.49
C SER A 114 3.22 2.73 -8.59
N GLU A 115 2.41 1.86 -9.17
CA GLU A 115 1.89 0.65 -8.54
C GLU A 115 2.98 -0.45 -8.39
N TYR A 116 4.08 -0.38 -9.15
CA TYR A 116 5.02 -1.51 -9.32
C TYR A 116 6.51 -1.22 -9.09
N ILE A 117 6.89 -0.07 -8.50
CA ILE A 117 8.31 0.19 -8.22
C ILE A 117 8.70 -0.44 -6.87
N PRO A 118 9.66 -1.38 -6.83
CA PRO A 118 10.17 -1.93 -5.58
C PRO A 118 10.93 -0.84 -4.81
N HIS A 119 10.61 -0.68 -3.53
CA HIS A 119 11.37 0.18 -2.63
C HIS A 119 12.74 -0.44 -2.32
N PHE A 120 13.83 0.22 -2.72
CA PHE A 120 15.11 0.12 -2.03
C PHE A 120 15.27 1.37 -1.14
N GLY A 121 14.87 1.30 0.15
CA GLY A 121 15.26 2.30 1.16
C GLY A 121 14.10 2.94 1.93
N TYR A 122 14.34 3.04 3.26
CA TYR A 122 13.51 3.60 4.35
C TYR A 122 13.39 5.12 4.30
#